data_AF-A0A2V8LQB6-F1
#
_entry.id   AF-A0A2V8LQB6-F1
#
_cell.length_a   1.000
_cell.length_b   1.000
_cell.length_c   1.000
_cell.angle_alpha   90.00
_cell.angle_beta   90.00
_cell.angle_gamma   90.00
#
_symmetry.space_group_name_H-M   'P 1'
#
loop_
_entity.id
_entity.type
_entity.pdbx_description
1 polymer ?
#
loop_
_entity_poly.entity_id
_entity_poly.type
_entity_poly.pdbx_seq_one_letter_code
_entity_poly.pdbx_strand_id
1 'polypeptide(L)'
;MRNQAQEKSIPLLVRRGGRASKKCREATFDSADGVVAHRSRDSLATTPSAPLRNEFFLLMAQPPLLTRRGICVFQTFFLILTIIFSVAQVAAAQSTSPFLTQYCITCHNQRLKTADLMLDTMDFDHVEKNAAVWEKVVRKIKTGMMPPSGARRPDRAALDNFATEVETRLDRAAALSPNPGTPALHRLNRSEYANAIRDLLAVDVDVS
;
A
#
# COMPACT_ATOMS: atom_id res chain seq x y z
N MET A 1 -26.43 -59.18 2.45
CA MET A 1 -25.16 -59.84 2.05
C MET A 1 -24.77 -59.29 0.68
N ARG A 2 -23.53 -58.74 0.54
CA ARG A 2 -22.62 -58.68 -0.65
C ARG A 2 -23.26 -58.51 -2.06
N ASN A 3 -22.86 -57.64 -2.99
CA ASN A 3 -21.61 -56.93 -3.36
C ASN A 3 -22.04 -55.85 -4.40
N GLN A 4 -21.53 -54.61 -4.37
CA GLN A 4 -20.40 -54.09 -5.19
C GLN A 4 -20.21 -54.67 -6.60
N ALA A 5 -20.18 -53.75 -7.58
CA ALA A 5 -19.32 -53.68 -8.78
C ALA A 5 -20.04 -53.49 -10.13
N GLN A 6 -19.63 -52.42 -10.82
CA GLN A 6 -19.35 -52.28 -12.27
C GLN A 6 -20.03 -51.07 -12.95
N GLU A 7 -19.37 -49.92 -12.79
CA GLU A 7 -19.48 -48.79 -13.71
C GLU A 7 -18.76 -49.15 -15.01
N LYS A 8 -19.54 -49.31 -16.08
CA LYS A 8 -19.09 -49.75 -17.40
C LYS A 8 -18.68 -48.53 -18.23
N SER A 9 -17.38 -48.48 -18.51
CA SER A 9 -16.64 -47.62 -19.43
C SER A 9 -17.40 -47.09 -20.66
N ILE A 10 -17.43 -45.77 -20.83
CA ILE A 10 -17.74 -45.07 -22.09
C ILE A 10 -16.43 -44.90 -22.88
N PRO A 11 -16.39 -45.18 -24.20
CA PRO A 11 -15.15 -45.23 -24.97
C PRO A 11 -14.62 -43.85 -25.39
N LEU A 12 -13.28 -43.80 -25.43
CA LEU A 12 -12.40 -42.74 -25.92
C LEU A 12 -12.77 -42.24 -27.32
N LEU A 13 -13.07 -40.94 -27.43
CA LEU A 13 -13.09 -40.24 -28.70
C LEU A 13 -11.66 -39.76 -29.03
N VAL A 14 -11.11 -40.37 -30.07
CA VAL A 14 -9.77 -40.16 -30.61
C VAL A 14 -9.55 -38.72 -31.05
N ARG A 15 -8.61 -37.99 -30.43
CA ARG A 15 -8.06 -36.74 -30.99
C ARG A 15 -7.03 -37.07 -32.06
N ARG A 16 -7.36 -36.79 -33.33
CA ARG A 16 -6.40 -36.74 -34.44
C ARG A 16 -5.56 -35.46 -34.35
N GLY A 17 -4.26 -35.62 -34.64
CA GLY A 17 -3.18 -34.64 -34.43
C GLY A 17 -3.21 -33.35 -35.26
N GLY A 18 -2.43 -32.36 -34.85
CA GLY A 18 -1.23 -31.87 -35.57
C GLY A 18 -1.48 -30.39 -35.94
N ARG A 19 -0.57 -29.41 -35.79
CA ARG A 19 0.79 -29.29 -36.33
C ARG A 19 1.50 -28.11 -35.63
N ALA A 20 2.83 -28.21 -35.52
CA ALA A 20 3.72 -27.17 -35.03
C ALA A 20 3.82 -25.93 -35.95
N SER A 21 3.95 -24.75 -35.36
CA SER A 21 4.54 -23.57 -36.01
C SER A 21 5.63 -22.99 -35.12
N LYS A 22 6.87 -23.33 -35.47
CA LYS A 22 8.06 -22.54 -35.10
C LYS A 22 7.96 -21.19 -35.82
N LYS A 23 8.04 -20.08 -35.07
CA LYS A 23 8.48 -18.81 -35.64
C LYS A 23 9.51 -18.18 -34.72
N CYS A 24 10.76 -18.61 -34.87
CA CYS A 24 11.91 -17.76 -34.63
C CYS A 24 12.12 -16.92 -35.89
N ARG A 25 12.23 -15.60 -35.73
CA ARG A 25 13.24 -14.79 -36.41
C ARG A 25 13.23 -13.38 -35.82
N GLU A 26 14.36 -13.06 -35.19
CA GLU A 26 14.87 -11.69 -35.07
C GLU A 26 15.12 -11.11 -36.46
N ALA A 27 14.85 -9.82 -36.62
CA ALA A 27 15.59 -8.94 -37.52
C ALA A 27 15.54 -7.52 -36.95
N THR A 28 16.72 -6.90 -36.97
CA THR A 28 17.16 -5.66 -36.37
C THR A 28 16.75 -4.41 -37.15
N PHE A 29 16.64 -3.30 -36.40
CA PHE A 29 16.89 -1.88 -36.72
C PHE A 29 16.87 -1.42 -38.19
N ASP A 30 15.98 -0.47 -38.50
CA ASP A 30 16.39 0.75 -39.21
C ASP A 30 15.46 1.94 -38.90
N SER A 31 16.06 3.12 -38.92
CA SER A 31 15.55 4.44 -38.48
C SER A 31 14.24 4.92 -39.11
N ALA A 32 13.46 5.67 -38.33
CA ALA A 32 12.69 6.80 -38.86
C ALA A 32 12.58 7.90 -37.80
N ASP A 33 13.18 9.04 -38.15
CA ASP A 33 13.19 10.30 -37.42
C ASP A 33 11.78 10.85 -37.16
N GLY A 34 11.57 11.36 -35.95
CA GLY A 34 10.32 11.99 -35.52
C GLY A 34 10.50 12.73 -34.20
N VAL A 35 11.34 13.77 -34.24
CA VAL A 35 11.59 14.68 -33.11
C VAL A 35 10.28 15.35 -32.68
N VAL A 36 9.74 14.96 -31.52
CA VAL A 36 8.80 15.79 -30.76
C VAL A 36 9.55 16.36 -29.56
N ALA A 37 10.07 17.58 -29.73
CA ALA A 37 10.69 18.35 -28.68
C ALA A 37 9.61 18.97 -27.78
N HIS A 38 9.36 18.38 -26.60
CA HIS A 38 8.71 19.10 -25.52
C HIS A 38 9.77 19.82 -24.69
N ARG A 39 9.96 21.11 -25.00
CA ARG A 39 10.76 22.06 -24.21
C ARG A 39 9.97 22.43 -22.95
N SER A 40 10.36 21.87 -21.80
CA SER A 40 9.99 22.42 -20.49
C SER A 40 10.77 23.72 -20.28
N ARG A 41 10.07 24.86 -20.30
CA ARG A 41 10.60 26.12 -19.79
C ARG A 41 10.23 26.21 -18.32
N ASP A 42 11.26 26.06 -17.49
CA ASP A 42 11.25 26.48 -16.10
C ASP A 42 11.10 28.00 -16.05
N SER A 43 9.98 28.49 -15.53
CA SER A 43 9.78 29.90 -15.22
C SER A 43 9.95 30.11 -13.71
N LEU A 44 11.18 30.38 -13.31
CA LEU A 44 11.51 31.06 -12.06
C LEU A 44 11.17 32.55 -12.18
N ALA A 45 10.58 33.09 -11.10
CA ALA A 45 10.72 34.47 -10.65
C ALA A 45 10.34 35.61 -11.62
N THR A 46 9.09 36.08 -11.49
CA THR A 46 8.78 37.49 -11.70
C THR A 46 7.89 38.00 -10.57
N THR A 47 8.50 38.83 -9.74
CA THR A 47 7.89 39.66 -8.70
C THR A 47 6.82 40.60 -9.29
N PRO A 48 5.61 40.71 -8.71
CA PRO A 48 4.73 41.83 -8.98
C PRO A 48 5.16 43.05 -8.14
N SER A 49 5.53 44.11 -8.84
CA SER A 49 5.76 45.45 -8.31
C SER A 49 4.45 46.09 -7.82
N ALA A 50 4.52 46.66 -6.61
CA ALA A 50 3.86 47.88 -6.12
C ALA A 50 2.35 48.11 -6.38
N PRO A 51 1.53 48.24 -5.32
CA PRO A 51 0.37 49.12 -5.31
C PRO A 51 0.74 50.52 -4.83
N LEU A 52 0.40 51.50 -5.65
CA LEU A 52 0.42 52.93 -5.35
C LEU A 52 -0.62 53.28 -4.27
N ARG A 53 -0.16 54.09 -3.31
CA ARG A 53 -0.84 55.30 -2.79
C ARG A 53 -2.32 55.13 -2.39
N ASN A 54 -2.57 55.09 -1.09
CA ASN A 54 -3.49 56.08 -0.53
C ASN A 54 -3.08 56.54 0.87
N GLU A 55 -2.94 57.86 0.96
CA GLU A 55 -2.61 58.65 2.12
C GLU A 55 -3.85 58.81 3.00
N PHE A 56 -3.80 58.39 4.27
CA PHE A 56 -4.55 59.08 5.32
C PHE A 56 -4.06 58.71 6.72
N PHE A 57 -3.59 59.72 7.45
CA PHE A 57 -3.78 59.90 8.90
C PHE A 57 -3.45 58.72 9.82
N LEU A 58 -2.31 58.81 10.53
CA LEU A 58 -2.35 59.32 11.91
C LEU A 58 -0.94 59.54 12.46
N LEU A 59 -0.59 60.81 12.49
CA LEU A 59 0.36 61.40 13.41
C LEU A 59 -0.14 61.12 14.84
N MET A 60 0.43 60.14 15.54
CA MET A 60 0.43 60.14 17.01
C MET A 60 1.62 59.39 17.58
N ALA A 61 2.38 60.14 18.37
CA ALA A 61 3.19 59.70 19.50
C ALA A 61 4.43 58.85 19.21
N GLN A 62 5.58 59.54 19.16
CA GLN A 62 6.82 59.00 19.69
C GLN A 62 6.71 58.88 21.23
N PRO A 63 6.75 57.68 21.82
CA PRO A 63 7.24 57.52 23.18
C PRO A 63 8.77 57.40 23.13
N PRO A 64 9.51 58.25 23.87
CA PRO A 64 10.92 58.04 24.08
C PRO A 64 11.13 56.92 25.12
N LEU A 65 12.26 56.22 25.01
CA LEU A 65 12.88 55.38 26.04
C LEU A 65 12.41 53.91 26.13
N LEU A 66 12.76 53.12 25.11
CA LEU A 66 13.14 51.71 25.34
C LEU A 66 14.64 51.56 25.11
N THR A 67 15.35 51.35 26.22
CA THR A 67 16.78 51.09 26.31
C THR A 67 17.21 49.95 25.38
N ARG A 68 18.36 50.15 24.72
CA ARG A 68 19.04 49.25 23.74
C ARG A 68 19.24 47.79 24.21
N ARG A 69 18.91 47.45 25.46
CA ARG A 69 18.96 46.09 26.03
C ARG A 69 17.66 45.29 25.91
N GLY A 70 16.50 45.94 25.69
CA GLY A 70 15.19 45.24 25.65
C GLY A 70 14.89 44.50 24.34
N ILE A 71 15.41 45.00 23.21
CA ILE A 71 15.11 44.48 21.88
C ILE A 71 15.78 43.11 21.65
N CYS A 72 17.02 42.91 22.12
CA CYS A 72 17.70 41.60 22.04
C CYS A 72 16.99 40.51 22.86
N VAL A 73 16.42 40.85 24.02
CA VAL A 73 15.74 39.87 24.87
C VAL A 73 14.42 39.45 24.26
N PHE A 74 13.65 40.39 23.68
CA PHE A 74 12.38 40.07 23.04
C PHE A 74 12.55 39.28 21.73
N GLN A 75 13.58 39.61 20.93
CA GLN A 75 13.86 38.93 19.66
C GLN A 75 14.44 37.52 19.87
N THR A 76 15.23 37.31 20.92
CA THR A 76 15.70 35.96 21.30
C THR A 76 14.58 35.13 21.92
N PHE A 77 13.69 35.73 22.71
CA PHE A 77 12.54 35.02 23.28
C PHE A 77 11.53 34.59 22.21
N PHE A 78 11.26 35.43 21.20
CA PHE A 78 10.39 35.10 20.07
C PHE A 78 10.99 34.05 19.14
N LEU A 79 12.32 34.04 18.97
CA LEU A 79 13.04 33.02 18.20
C LEU A 79 13.08 31.67 18.93
N ILE A 80 13.28 31.67 20.25
CA ILE A 80 13.27 30.45 21.07
C ILE A 80 11.86 29.87 21.17
N LEU A 81 10.82 30.71 21.28
CA LEU A 81 9.43 30.27 21.32
C LEU A 81 8.96 29.65 19.99
N THR A 82 9.43 30.15 18.84
CA THR A 82 9.12 29.57 17.53
C THR A 82 9.89 28.26 17.27
N ILE A 83 11.12 28.12 17.76
CA ILE A 83 11.88 26.86 17.68
C ILE A 83 11.24 25.75 18.53
N ILE A 84 10.72 26.08 19.73
CA ILE A 84 10.02 25.09 20.59
C ILE A 84 8.69 24.65 19.97
N PHE A 85 7.95 25.56 19.32
CA PHE A 85 6.69 25.21 18.65
C PHE A 85 6.91 24.23 17.47
N SER A 86 8.02 24.33 16.74
CA SER A 86 8.32 23.44 15.61
C SER A 86 8.75 22.03 16.04
N VAL A 87 9.29 21.84 17.25
CA VAL A 87 9.71 20.52 17.76
C VAL A 87 8.51 19.71 18.29
N ALA A 88 7.43 20.37 18.73
CA ALA A 88 6.24 19.69 19.25
C ALA A 88 5.42 18.94 18.18
N GLN A 89 5.60 19.25 16.89
CA GLN A 89 4.87 18.61 15.79
C GLN A 89 5.40 17.20 15.44
N VAL A 90 6.51 16.76 16.04
CA VAL A 90 7.17 15.46 15.80
C VAL A 90 6.71 14.39 16.80
N ALA A 91 5.68 14.64 17.61
CA ALA A 91 4.93 13.55 18.22
C ALA A 91 3.98 12.97 17.16
N ALA A 92 4.50 12.03 16.37
CA ALA A 92 3.77 11.33 15.32
C ALA A 92 2.42 10.82 15.84
N ALA A 93 1.34 11.52 15.48
CA ALA A 93 0.01 10.93 15.52
C ALA A 93 0.08 9.72 14.60
N GLN A 94 -0.20 8.52 15.12
CA GLN A 94 -0.41 7.34 14.30
C GLN A 94 -1.46 7.73 13.25
N SER A 95 -1.05 7.74 11.99
CA SER A 95 -1.92 8.17 10.90
C SER A 95 -2.99 7.11 10.76
N THR A 96 -4.17 7.40 11.28
CA THR A 96 -5.36 6.55 11.13
C THR A 96 -6.27 7.19 10.09
N SER A 97 -6.69 6.41 9.09
CA SER A 97 -7.69 6.86 8.11
C SER A 97 -8.99 7.29 8.82
N PRO A 98 -9.65 8.39 8.39
CA PRO A 98 -10.93 8.83 8.99
C PRO A 98 -12.01 7.73 8.90
N PHE A 99 -11.95 6.89 7.86
CA PHE A 99 -12.82 5.73 7.72
C PHE A 99 -12.63 4.72 8.86
N LEU A 100 -11.38 4.41 9.19
CA LEU A 100 -11.00 3.51 10.28
C LEU A 100 -11.52 4.04 11.63
N THR A 101 -11.32 5.34 11.88
CA THR A 101 -11.79 5.98 13.12
C THR A 101 -13.30 5.93 13.28
N GLN A 102 -14.03 6.14 12.18
CA GLN A 102 -15.49 6.19 12.22
C GLN A 102 -16.16 4.80 12.36
N TYR A 103 -15.61 3.77 11.71
CA TYR A 103 -16.28 2.48 11.56
C TYR A 103 -15.61 1.30 12.27
N CYS A 104 -14.29 1.35 12.48
CA CYS A 104 -13.52 0.21 12.97
C CYS A 104 -13.07 0.39 14.42
N ILE A 105 -12.50 1.56 14.75
CA ILE A 105 -11.89 1.84 16.07
C ILE A 105 -12.94 1.91 17.19
N THR A 106 -14.20 2.16 16.87
CA THR A 106 -15.30 2.16 17.86
C THR A 106 -15.46 0.83 18.58
N CYS A 107 -15.15 -0.30 17.91
CA CYS A 107 -15.25 -1.65 18.47
C CYS A 107 -13.89 -2.34 18.62
N HIS A 108 -12.94 -2.07 17.73
CA HIS A 108 -11.60 -2.69 17.71
C HIS A 108 -10.55 -1.75 18.30
N ASN A 109 -10.68 -1.44 19.59
CA ASN A 109 -9.74 -0.60 20.35
C ASN A 109 -9.18 -1.35 21.55
N GLN A 110 -8.18 -0.76 22.22
CA GLN A 110 -7.56 -1.32 23.43
C GLN A 110 -8.53 -1.56 24.59
N ARG A 111 -9.68 -0.87 24.65
CA ARG A 111 -10.68 -1.05 25.71
C ARG A 111 -11.59 -2.25 25.45
N LEU A 112 -12.21 -2.30 24.27
CA LEU A 112 -13.20 -3.32 23.93
C LEU A 112 -12.58 -4.62 23.41
N LYS A 113 -11.43 -4.53 22.73
CA LYS A 113 -10.66 -5.67 22.19
C LYS A 113 -11.55 -6.70 21.49
N THR A 114 -12.52 -6.22 20.70
CA THR A 114 -13.48 -7.10 20.04
C THR A 114 -12.72 -8.05 19.12
N ALA A 115 -12.96 -9.37 19.27
CA ALA A 115 -12.24 -10.42 18.56
C ALA A 115 -10.72 -10.36 18.70
N ASP A 116 -10.23 -9.86 19.85
CA ASP A 116 -8.80 -9.70 20.18
C ASP A 116 -8.03 -8.83 19.16
N LEU A 117 -8.73 -7.87 18.55
CA LEU A 117 -8.18 -6.97 17.54
C LEU A 117 -8.19 -5.52 18.04
N MET A 118 -7.02 -4.88 18.02
CA MET A 118 -6.78 -3.50 18.42
C MET A 118 -6.23 -2.72 17.22
N LEU A 119 -7.11 -2.03 16.49
CA LEU A 119 -6.75 -1.26 15.30
C LEU A 119 -6.30 0.17 15.66
N ASP A 120 -6.57 0.62 16.88
CA ASP A 120 -6.20 1.94 17.39
C ASP A 120 -4.71 2.09 17.68
N THR A 121 -3.98 0.98 17.84
CA THR A 121 -2.53 0.95 18.03
C THR A 121 -1.75 0.68 16.75
N MET A 122 -2.46 0.41 15.64
CA MET A 122 -1.85 0.04 14.37
C MET A 122 -1.66 1.27 13.51
N ASP A 123 -0.48 1.35 12.91
CA ASP A 123 -0.13 2.38 11.95
C ASP A 123 -0.69 2.02 10.57
N PHE A 124 -1.57 2.86 10.01
CA PHE A 124 -2.18 2.63 8.71
C PHE A 124 -1.27 3.03 7.54
N ASP A 125 -0.23 3.83 7.79
CA ASP A 125 0.77 4.13 6.76
C ASP A 125 1.79 3.01 6.59
N HIS A 126 1.96 2.19 7.63
CA HIS A 126 2.88 1.05 7.64
C HIS A 126 2.12 -0.29 7.79
N VAL A 127 1.22 -0.59 6.84
CA VAL A 127 0.40 -1.81 6.85
C VAL A 127 1.23 -3.09 6.76
N GLU A 128 2.43 -3.02 6.18
CA GLU A 128 3.35 -4.15 6.00
C GLU A 128 3.81 -4.75 7.33
N LYS A 129 3.93 -3.93 8.38
CA LYS A 129 4.32 -4.39 9.72
C LYS A 129 3.32 -5.38 10.31
N ASN A 130 2.06 -5.30 9.90
CA ASN A 130 0.96 -6.14 10.38
C ASN A 130 0.15 -6.74 9.22
N ALA A 131 0.81 -7.10 8.11
CA ALA A 131 0.16 -7.53 6.87
C ALA A 131 -0.90 -8.63 7.09
N ALA A 132 -0.56 -9.67 7.85
CA ALA A 132 -1.47 -10.78 8.15
C ALA A 132 -2.76 -10.36 8.88
N VAL A 133 -2.73 -9.28 9.66
CA VAL A 133 -3.92 -8.73 10.32
C VAL A 133 -4.75 -7.94 9.32
N TRP A 134 -4.11 -7.07 8.54
CA TRP A 134 -4.79 -6.26 7.52
C TRP A 134 -5.46 -7.11 6.43
N GLU A 135 -4.84 -8.21 6.01
CA GLU A 135 -5.46 -9.19 5.11
C GLU A 135 -6.74 -9.82 5.69
N LYS A 136 -6.75 -10.12 6.99
CA LYS A 136 -7.95 -10.63 7.66
C LYS A 136 -9.05 -9.56 7.70
N VAL A 137 -8.69 -8.30 7.96
CA VAL A 137 -9.63 -7.17 7.94
C VAL A 137 -10.26 -7.02 6.56
N VAL A 138 -9.44 -6.98 5.50
CA VAL A 138 -9.91 -6.93 4.11
C VAL A 138 -10.86 -8.09 3.81
N ARG A 139 -10.49 -9.32 4.18
CA ARG A 139 -11.34 -10.51 3.98
C ARG A 139 -12.69 -10.38 4.67
N LYS A 140 -12.74 -9.85 5.91
CA LYS A 140 -13.98 -9.65 6.68
C LYS A 140 -14.87 -8.55 6.09
N ILE A 141 -14.28 -7.51 5.52
CA ILE A 141 -15.01 -6.44 4.83
C ILE A 141 -15.58 -6.94 3.50
N LYS A 142 -14.77 -7.61 2.68
CA LYS A 142 -15.20 -8.11 1.35
C LYS A 142 -16.31 -9.14 1.47
N THR A 143 -16.23 -10.03 2.47
CA THR A 143 -17.29 -11.01 2.80
C THR A 143 -18.52 -10.39 3.46
N GLY A 144 -18.50 -9.10 3.80
CA GLY A 144 -19.63 -8.38 4.40
C GLY A 144 -19.89 -8.69 5.87
N MET A 145 -19.06 -9.53 6.50
CA MET A 145 -19.14 -9.87 7.94
C MET A 145 -18.86 -8.69 8.86
N MET A 146 -18.14 -7.68 8.37
CA MET A 146 -17.90 -6.42 9.07
C MET A 146 -18.39 -5.24 8.22
N PRO A 147 -19.03 -4.21 8.82
CA PRO A 147 -19.42 -4.08 10.24
C PRO A 147 -20.59 -5.01 10.64
N PRO A 148 -20.72 -5.39 11.94
CA PRO A 148 -21.77 -6.30 12.41
C PRO A 148 -23.17 -5.68 12.33
N SER A 149 -24.21 -6.52 12.36
CA SER A 149 -25.60 -6.07 12.40
C SER A 149 -25.86 -5.21 13.63
N GLY A 150 -26.40 -4.00 13.44
CA GLY A 150 -26.66 -3.04 14.51
C GLY A 150 -25.60 -1.94 14.66
N ALA A 151 -24.44 -2.08 14.01
CA ALA A 151 -23.46 -1.00 13.91
C ALA A 151 -23.76 -0.09 12.71
N ARG A 152 -23.24 1.16 12.75
CA ARG A 152 -23.31 2.07 11.61
C ARG A 152 -22.56 1.46 10.42
N ARG A 153 -23.28 1.19 9.33
CA ARG A 153 -22.70 0.59 8.12
C ARG A 153 -22.52 1.65 7.03
N PRO A 154 -21.30 1.83 6.49
CA PRO A 154 -21.10 2.68 5.33
C PRO A 154 -21.68 2.04 4.07
N ASP A 155 -21.80 2.83 3.01
CA ASP A 155 -22.19 2.32 1.71
C ASP A 155 -21.22 1.23 1.22
N ARG A 156 -21.72 0.31 0.38
CA ARG A 156 -20.93 -0.79 -0.14
C ARG A 156 -19.74 -0.30 -0.96
N ALA A 157 -19.91 0.76 -1.76
CA ALA A 157 -18.81 1.33 -2.53
C ALA A 157 -17.70 1.89 -1.62
N ALA A 158 -18.06 2.50 -0.49
CA ALA A 158 -17.07 2.98 0.47
C ALA A 158 -16.28 1.83 1.12
N LEU A 159 -16.94 0.71 1.45
CA LEU A 159 -16.28 -0.50 1.96
C LEU A 159 -15.32 -1.11 0.92
N ASP A 160 -15.76 -1.22 -0.32
CA ASP A 160 -14.96 -1.80 -1.40
C ASP A 160 -13.77 -0.89 -1.77
N ASN A 161 -13.95 0.43 -1.76
CA ASN A 161 -12.87 1.40 -1.95
C ASN A 161 -11.82 1.30 -0.83
N PHE A 162 -12.26 1.22 0.43
CA PHE A 162 -11.35 1.05 1.57
C PHE A 162 -10.62 -0.29 1.49
N ALA A 163 -11.31 -1.38 1.16
CA ALA A 163 -10.67 -2.68 0.96
C ALA A 163 -9.61 -2.63 -0.15
N THR A 164 -9.92 -1.98 -1.27
CA THR A 164 -8.99 -1.79 -2.40
C THR A 164 -7.78 -0.95 -2.00
N GLU A 165 -7.97 0.09 -1.18
CA GLU A 165 -6.86 0.90 -0.66
C GLU A 165 -5.88 0.06 0.15
N VAL A 166 -6.40 -0.75 1.09
CA VAL A 166 -5.57 -1.62 1.93
C VAL A 166 -4.88 -2.70 1.10
N GLU A 167 -5.60 -3.34 0.16
CA GLU A 167 -5.02 -4.31 -0.78
C GLU A 167 -3.88 -3.68 -1.58
N THR A 168 -4.08 -2.49 -2.14
CA THR A 168 -3.05 -1.79 -2.93
C THR A 168 -1.80 -1.46 -2.10
N ARG A 169 -1.98 -1.07 -0.83
CA ARG A 169 -0.85 -0.81 0.09
C ARG A 169 -0.08 -2.10 0.40
N LEU A 170 -0.80 -3.19 0.68
CA LEU A 170 -0.20 -4.51 0.93
C LEU A 170 0.53 -5.04 -0.30
N ASP A 171 -0.07 -4.94 -1.49
CA ASP A 171 0.52 -5.38 -2.75
C ASP A 171 1.81 -4.60 -3.07
N ARG A 172 1.81 -3.29 -2.83
CA ARG A 172 3.02 -2.45 -2.98
C ARG A 172 4.12 -2.91 -2.02
N ALA A 173 3.79 -3.20 -0.77
CA ALA A 173 4.77 -3.70 0.19
C ALA A 173 5.30 -5.08 -0.19
N ALA A 174 4.42 -5.98 -0.65
CA ALA A 174 4.79 -7.32 -1.12
C ALA A 174 5.68 -7.27 -2.36
N ALA A 175 5.48 -6.30 -3.26
CA ALA A 175 6.34 -6.12 -4.42
C ALA A 175 7.79 -5.73 -4.03
N LEU A 176 7.98 -5.00 -2.93
CA LEU A 176 9.30 -4.63 -2.41
C LEU A 176 9.99 -5.78 -1.65
N SER A 177 9.22 -6.72 -1.12
CA SER A 177 9.73 -7.87 -0.39
C SER A 177 8.87 -9.10 -0.66
N PRO A 178 9.05 -9.75 -1.83
CA PRO A 178 8.21 -10.88 -2.22
C PRO A 178 8.38 -12.05 -1.24
N ASN A 179 7.28 -12.47 -0.63
CA ASN A 179 7.23 -13.66 0.20
C ASN A 179 6.30 -14.69 -0.48
N PRO A 180 6.85 -15.64 -1.28
CA PRO A 180 6.04 -16.68 -1.93
C PRO A 180 5.45 -17.70 -0.94
N GLY A 181 5.74 -17.55 0.36
CA GLY A 181 5.38 -18.51 1.39
C GLY A 181 6.19 -19.79 1.30
N THR A 182 5.79 -20.78 2.08
CA THR A 182 6.34 -22.13 1.97
C THR A 182 5.61 -22.88 0.87
N PRO A 183 6.34 -23.56 -0.05
CA PRO A 183 5.70 -24.39 -1.05
C PRO A 183 4.80 -25.42 -0.36
N ALA A 184 3.55 -25.52 -0.80
CA ALA A 184 2.67 -26.58 -0.33
C ALA A 184 3.27 -27.93 -0.71
N LEU A 185 3.09 -28.94 0.15
CA LEU A 185 3.50 -30.31 -0.17
C LEU A 185 2.74 -30.74 -1.43
N HIS A 186 3.48 -30.89 -2.52
CA HIS A 186 2.98 -31.28 -3.82
C HIS A 186 3.55 -32.65 -4.17
N ARG A 187 2.75 -33.46 -4.86
CA ARG A 187 3.19 -34.78 -5.32
C ARG A 187 4.17 -34.61 -6.46
N LEU A 188 5.44 -34.94 -6.22
CA LEU A 188 6.50 -34.88 -7.23
C LEU A 188 6.02 -35.49 -8.56
N ASN A 189 6.19 -34.73 -9.63
CA ASN A 189 6.02 -35.24 -10.97
C ASN A 189 7.16 -36.23 -11.29
N ARG A 190 7.00 -36.98 -12.37
CA ARG A 190 7.95 -38.03 -12.78
C ARG A 190 9.38 -37.50 -12.95
N SER A 191 9.53 -36.33 -13.56
CA SER A 191 10.82 -35.67 -13.76
C SER A 191 11.41 -35.15 -12.44
N GLU A 192 10.58 -34.58 -11.57
CA GLU A 192 11.00 -34.12 -10.24
C GLU A 192 11.45 -35.27 -9.35
N TYR A 193 10.77 -36.43 -9.43
CA TYR A 193 11.19 -37.64 -8.72
C TYR A 193 12.54 -38.15 -9.24
N ALA A 194 12.73 -38.23 -10.56
CA ALA A 194 14.02 -38.62 -11.14
C ALA A 194 15.16 -37.71 -10.67
N ASN A 195 14.94 -36.39 -10.69
CA ASN A 195 15.92 -35.41 -10.23
C ASN A 195 16.19 -35.55 -8.73
N ALA A 196 15.15 -35.74 -7.90
CA ALA A 196 15.32 -35.93 -6.46
C ALA A 196 16.14 -37.19 -6.12
N ILE A 197 15.92 -38.31 -6.83
CA ILE A 197 16.72 -39.52 -6.62
C ILE A 197 18.17 -39.33 -7.07
N ARG A 198 18.40 -38.67 -8.21
CA ARG A 198 19.74 -38.32 -8.68
C ARG A 198 20.46 -37.43 -7.66
N ASP A 199 19.81 -36.39 -7.15
CA ASP A 199 20.45 -35.41 -6.26
C ASP A 199 20.76 -35.99 -4.87
N LEU A 200 19.90 -36.88 -4.37
CA LEU A 200 20.07 -37.48 -3.04
C LEU A 200 20.96 -38.72 -3.03
N LEU A 201 20.87 -39.55 -4.07
CA LEU A 201 21.49 -40.88 -4.11
C LEU A 201 22.54 -41.03 -5.22
N ALA A 202 22.70 -40.04 -6.09
CA ALA A 202 23.58 -40.08 -7.27
C ALA A 202 23.28 -41.26 -8.22
N VAL A 203 22.01 -41.71 -8.26
CA VAL A 203 21.54 -42.79 -9.13
C VAL A 203 20.63 -42.22 -10.22
N ASP A 204 20.93 -42.56 -11.48
CA ASP A 204 20.03 -42.30 -12.60
C ASP A 204 18.95 -43.37 -12.68
N VAL A 205 17.69 -42.94 -12.67
CA VAL A 205 16.52 -43.81 -12.77
C VAL A 205 15.72 -43.45 -14.02
N ASP A 206 15.50 -44.43 -14.88
CA ASP A 206 14.53 -44.28 -15.98
C ASP A 206 13.13 -44.45 -15.40
N VAL A 207 12.38 -43.36 -15.40
CA VAL A 207 11.01 -43.32 -14.90
C VAL A 207 10.01 -43.12 -16.02
N SER A 208 10.32 -43.42 -17.29
CA SER A 208 9.46 -43.23 -18.47
C SER A 208 8.09 -43.93 -18.47
#